data_AF-A0A1G7I7B9-F1
#
_entry.id   AF-A0A1G7I7B9-F1
#
_cell.length_a   1.000
_cell.length_b   1.000
_cell.length_c   1.000
_cell.angle_alpha   90.00
_cell.angle_beta   90.00
_cell.angle_gamma   90.00
#
_symmetry.space_group_name_H-M   'P 1'
#
loop_
_entity.id
_entity.type
_entity.pdbx_description
1 polymer ?
#
loop_
_entity_poly.entity_id
_entity_poly.type
_entity_poly.pdbx_seq_one_letter_code
_entity_poly.pdbx_strand_id
1 'polypeptide(L)'
;MTAASASDFDAALGAVMGDLARDVDALHASLIDERMALDQANMPALEVAGRTKSRLLDRIEKLDVERRQLSDAAGVDSLQDERWSPTIERLLECRRLNDVNGRIVAQRMNHVRHALSLLSGDAPGGSTYGPNGVSKVRLRSGTLAQV
;
A
#
# COMPACT_ATOMS: atom_id res chain seq x y z
N MET A 1 -4.18 14.89 44.16
CA MET A 1 -3.21 14.27 43.23
C MET A 1 -3.82 13.94 41.85
N THR A 2 -5.09 14.23 41.58
CA THR A 2 -5.80 13.81 40.35
C THR A 2 -5.69 14.78 39.17
N ALA A 3 -5.53 16.08 39.43
CA ALA A 3 -5.42 17.09 38.36
C ALA A 3 -4.08 17.06 37.63
N ALA A 4 -2.97 16.78 38.35
CA ALA A 4 -1.64 16.69 37.78
C ALA A 4 -1.48 15.47 36.85
N SER A 5 -2.03 14.32 37.23
CA SER A 5 -2.00 13.12 36.38
C SER A 5 -2.81 13.30 35.11
N ALA A 6 -3.95 14.01 35.17
CA ALA A 6 -4.77 14.27 33.99
C ALA A 6 -4.07 15.19 32.98
N SER A 7 -3.36 16.23 33.45
CA SER A 7 -2.56 17.09 32.57
C SER A 7 -1.36 16.36 31.96
N ASP A 8 -0.73 15.45 32.70
CA ASP A 8 0.40 14.67 32.22
C ASP A 8 -0.02 13.71 31.09
N PHE A 9 -1.19 13.07 31.22
CA PHE A 9 -1.72 12.21 30.16
C PHE A 9 -2.15 12.99 28.91
N ASP A 10 -2.75 14.18 29.04
CA ASP A 10 -3.09 15.02 27.88
C ASP A 10 -1.83 15.52 27.15
N ALA A 11 -0.78 15.90 27.89
CA ALA A 11 0.50 16.28 27.31
C ALA A 11 1.17 15.11 26.55
N ALA A 12 1.15 13.91 27.14
CA ALA A 12 1.66 12.70 26.48
C ALA A 12 0.84 12.34 25.23
N LEU A 13 -0.48 12.39 25.32
CA LEU A 13 -1.38 12.13 24.19
C LEU A 13 -1.14 13.12 23.06
N GLY A 14 -1.01 14.41 23.37
CA GLY A 14 -0.69 15.45 22.39
C GLY A 14 0.66 15.23 21.70
N ALA A 15 1.67 14.75 22.44
CA ALA A 15 2.96 14.39 21.86
C ALA A 15 2.84 13.21 20.89
N VAL A 16 2.16 12.12 21.28
CA VAL A 16 1.95 10.95 20.42
C VAL A 16 1.15 11.31 19.16
N MET A 17 0.13 12.16 19.28
CA MET A 17 -0.65 12.64 18.14
C MET A 17 0.20 13.52 17.21
N GLY A 18 1.09 14.35 17.74
CA GLY A 18 2.05 15.13 16.96
C GLY A 18 3.06 14.24 16.22
N ASP A 19 3.53 13.18 16.86
CA ASP A 19 4.42 12.19 16.27
C ASP A 19 3.74 11.40 15.14
N LEU A 20 2.50 10.99 15.35
CA LEU A 20 1.65 10.39 14.31
C LEU A 20 1.48 11.32 13.12
N ALA A 21 1.15 12.59 13.35
CA ALA A 21 1.00 13.55 12.27
C ALA A 21 2.26 13.66 11.41
N ARG A 22 3.44 13.71 12.05
CA ARG A 22 4.74 13.75 11.34
C ARG A 22 5.01 12.48 10.54
N ASP A 23 4.75 11.30 11.11
CA ASP A 23 4.97 10.04 10.41
C ASP A 23 3.96 9.82 9.26
N VAL A 24 2.73 10.31 9.40
CA VAL A 24 1.70 10.33 8.35
C VAL A 24 2.09 11.29 7.21
N ASP A 25 2.65 12.45 7.52
CA ASP A 25 3.18 13.38 6.51
C ASP A 25 4.38 12.78 5.75
N ALA A 26 5.26 12.09 6.48
CA ALA A 26 6.36 11.34 5.86
C ALA A 26 5.85 10.20 4.98
N LEU A 27 4.77 9.51 5.38
CA LEU A 27 4.14 8.46 4.57
C LEU A 27 3.57 9.06 3.28
N HIS A 28 2.90 10.21 3.37
CA HIS A 28 2.40 10.92 2.20
C HIS A 28 3.51 11.27 1.21
N ALA A 29 4.63 11.83 1.70
CA ALA A 29 5.80 12.10 0.88
C ALA A 29 6.36 10.82 0.24
N SER A 30 6.48 9.73 1.01
CA SER A 30 6.95 8.44 0.48
C SER A 30 6.05 7.85 -0.61
N LEU A 31 4.73 8.11 -0.57
CA LEU A 31 3.79 7.68 -1.61
C LEU A 31 3.90 8.52 -2.88
N ILE A 32 4.27 9.80 -2.76
CA ILE A 32 4.60 10.66 -3.91
C ILE A 32 5.90 10.18 -4.55
N ASP A 33 6.93 9.88 -3.75
CA ASP A 33 8.19 9.32 -4.25
C ASP A 33 7.95 7.97 -4.97
N GLU A 34 7.09 7.12 -4.41
CA GLU A 34 6.65 5.87 -5.04
C GLU A 34 5.99 6.15 -6.40
N ARG A 35 5.08 7.14 -6.50
CA ARG A 35 4.48 7.56 -7.78
C ARG A 35 5.55 7.96 -8.79
N MET A 36 6.48 8.83 -8.41
CA MET A 36 7.52 9.32 -9.31
C MET A 36 8.43 8.19 -9.79
N ALA A 37 8.83 7.30 -8.87
CA ALA A 37 9.62 6.12 -9.19
C ALA A 37 8.87 5.18 -10.14
N LEU A 38 7.57 4.98 -9.92
CA LEU A 38 6.71 4.27 -10.86
C LEU A 38 6.74 4.99 -12.20
N ASP A 39 6.34 6.25 -12.32
CA ASP A 39 6.26 6.96 -13.60
C ASP A 39 7.55 6.90 -14.42
N GLN A 40 8.71 6.99 -13.77
CA GLN A 40 10.04 6.91 -14.40
C GLN A 40 10.58 5.48 -14.61
N ALA A 41 9.84 4.46 -14.17
CA ALA A 41 10.29 3.05 -14.14
C ALA A 41 11.63 2.85 -13.41
N ASN A 42 11.87 3.65 -12.37
CA ASN A 42 13.10 3.62 -11.57
C ASN A 42 12.98 2.57 -10.45
N MET A 43 13.41 1.33 -10.73
CA MET A 43 13.33 0.22 -9.78
C MET A 43 14.10 0.45 -8.47
N PRO A 44 15.35 0.97 -8.47
CA PRO A 44 16.05 1.31 -7.22
C PRO A 44 15.28 2.32 -6.36
N ALA A 45 14.73 3.38 -6.96
CA ALA A 45 13.94 4.36 -6.22
C ALA A 45 12.64 3.75 -5.68
N LEU A 46 12.00 2.86 -6.45
CA LEU A 46 10.79 2.16 -6.03
C LEU A 46 11.05 1.26 -4.82
N GLU A 47 12.18 0.54 -4.77
CA GLU A 47 12.54 -0.24 -3.60
C GLU A 47 12.79 0.62 -2.36
N VAL A 48 13.49 1.75 -2.52
CA VAL A 48 13.73 2.69 -1.42
C VAL A 48 12.40 3.22 -0.87
N ALA A 49 11.50 3.67 -1.75
CA ALA A 49 10.18 4.15 -1.36
C ALA A 49 9.36 3.04 -0.68
N GLY A 50 9.41 1.81 -1.18
CA GLY A 50 8.76 0.65 -0.57
C GLY A 50 9.26 0.35 0.86
N ARG A 51 10.59 0.35 1.07
CA ARG A 51 11.16 0.17 2.41
C ARG A 51 10.78 1.29 3.37
N THR A 52 10.83 2.54 2.90
CA THR A 52 10.44 3.71 3.70
C THR A 52 8.97 3.62 4.12
N LYS A 53 8.08 3.30 3.19
CA LYS A 53 6.65 3.08 3.44
C LYS A 53 6.41 2.01 4.49
N SER A 54 7.02 0.82 4.37
CA SER A 54 6.86 -0.25 5.37
C SER A 54 7.32 0.20 6.76
N ARG A 55 8.48 0.85 6.86
CA ARG A 55 9.00 1.37 8.14
C ARG A 55 8.06 2.40 8.78
N LEU A 56 7.46 3.27 7.98
CA LEU A 56 6.53 4.28 8.47
C LEU A 56 5.21 3.66 8.93
N LEU A 57 4.68 2.67 8.19
CA LEU A 57 3.47 1.94 8.60
C LEU A 57 3.67 1.23 9.94
N ASP A 58 4.80 0.55 10.14
CA ASP A 58 5.13 -0.11 11.42
C ASP A 58 5.21 0.87 12.59
N ARG A 59 5.68 2.10 12.33
CA ARG A 59 5.76 3.16 13.35
C ARG A 59 4.39 3.76 13.65
N ILE A 60 3.60 4.05 12.63
CA ILE A 60 2.24 4.56 12.76
C ILE A 60 1.37 3.58 13.55
N GLU A 61 1.48 2.28 13.28
CA GLU A 61 0.74 1.25 14.03
C GLU A 61 1.09 1.28 15.52
N LYS A 62 2.39 1.33 15.86
CA LYS A 62 2.84 1.40 17.26
C LYS A 62 2.34 2.65 17.97
N LEU A 63 2.45 3.81 17.32
CA LEU A 63 1.99 5.08 17.89
C LEU A 63 0.45 5.12 18.02
N ASP A 64 -0.30 4.49 17.11
CA ASP A 64 -1.77 4.43 17.25
C ASP A 64 -2.20 3.52 18.41
N VAL A 65 -1.47 2.43 18.67
CA VAL A 65 -1.67 1.62 19.89
C VAL A 65 -1.42 2.46 21.13
N GLU A 66 -0.33 3.22 21.17
CA GLU A 66 0.00 4.11 22.29
C GLU A 66 -1.04 5.21 22.50
N ARG A 67 -1.50 5.86 21.41
CA ARG A 67 -2.58 6.85 21.43
C ARG A 67 -3.84 6.27 22.07
N ARG A 68 -4.26 5.07 21.67
CA ARG A 68 -5.46 4.41 22.24
C ARG A 68 -5.30 4.17 23.74
N GLN A 69 -4.14 3.66 24.17
CA GLN A 69 -3.85 3.41 25.59
C GLN A 69 -3.88 4.70 26.42
N LEU A 70 -3.31 5.80 25.90
CA LEU A 70 -3.33 7.10 26.56
C LEU A 70 -4.74 7.71 26.59
N SER A 71 -5.50 7.55 25.50
CA SER A 71 -6.91 7.96 25.42
C SER A 71 -7.74 7.28 26.50
N ASP A 72 -7.60 5.96 26.64
CA ASP A 72 -8.30 5.15 27.63
C ASP A 72 -7.88 5.54 29.07
N ALA A 73 -6.58 5.75 29.30
CA ALA A 73 -6.06 6.14 30.61
C ALA A 73 -6.49 7.56 31.04
N ALA A 74 -6.61 8.48 30.08
CA ALA A 74 -7.11 9.84 30.31
C ALA A 74 -8.65 9.92 30.37
N GLY A 75 -9.36 8.87 29.92
CA GLY A 75 -10.82 8.88 29.83
C GLY A 75 -11.36 9.85 28.78
N VAL A 76 -10.57 10.13 27.74
CA VAL A 76 -10.92 11.06 26.64
C VAL A 76 -11.05 10.29 25.33
N ASP A 77 -11.90 10.78 24.42
CA ASP A 77 -11.93 10.28 23.05
C ASP A 77 -11.01 11.12 22.17
N SER A 78 -9.77 10.65 21.99
CA SER A 78 -8.77 11.33 21.16
C SER A 78 -9.11 11.37 19.67
N LEU A 79 -10.11 10.62 19.19
CA LEU A 79 -10.58 10.72 17.81
C LEU A 79 -11.50 11.93 17.58
N GLN A 80 -12.15 12.42 18.64
CA GLN A 80 -12.99 13.64 18.61
C GLN A 80 -12.19 14.92 18.85
N ASP A 81 -10.89 14.79 19.12
CA ASP A 81 -10.02 15.93 19.30
C ASP A 81 -9.80 16.65 17.96
N GLU A 82 -10.13 17.94 17.90
CA GLU A 82 -9.96 18.77 16.70
C GLU A 82 -8.51 18.77 16.20
N ARG A 83 -7.52 18.60 17.10
CA ARG A 83 -6.10 18.49 16.76
C ARG A 83 -5.81 17.30 15.83
N TRP A 84 -6.66 16.28 15.84
CA TRP A 84 -6.50 15.05 15.06
C TRP A 84 -7.04 15.15 13.63
N SER A 85 -8.00 16.04 13.37
CA SER A 85 -8.70 16.17 12.08
C SER A 85 -7.74 16.28 10.88
N PRO A 86 -6.69 17.12 10.92
CA PRO A 86 -5.75 17.24 9.80
C PRO A 86 -5.01 15.92 9.50
N THR A 87 -4.70 15.13 10.52
CA THR A 87 -4.02 13.84 10.35
C THR A 87 -4.94 12.81 9.72
N ILE A 88 -6.22 12.78 10.08
CA ILE A 88 -7.22 11.93 9.43
C ILE A 88 -7.38 12.30 7.96
N GLU A 89 -7.49 13.59 7.63
CA GLU A 89 -7.55 14.06 6.24
C GLU A 89 -6.31 13.62 5.46
N ARG A 90 -5.12 13.72 6.05
CA ARG A 90 -3.88 13.26 5.42
C ARG A 90 -3.85 11.75 5.22
N LEU A 91 -4.35 10.95 6.17
CA LEU A 91 -4.48 9.50 6.02
C LEU A 91 -5.42 9.10 4.86
N LEU A 92 -6.53 9.83 4.70
CA LEU A 92 -7.44 9.63 3.57
C LEU A 92 -6.75 9.93 2.23
N GLU A 93 -5.94 10.98 2.18
CA GLU A 93 -5.15 11.29 0.99
C GLU A 93 -4.07 10.23 0.72
N CYS A 94 -3.36 9.75 1.76
CA CYS A 94 -2.44 8.63 1.65
C CYS A 94 -3.13 7.37 1.07
N ARG A 95 -4.35 7.06 1.52
CA ARG A 95 -5.14 5.95 0.98
C ARG A 95 -5.41 6.13 -0.52
N ARG A 96 -5.86 7.33 -0.91
CA ARG A 96 -6.13 7.66 -2.32
C ARG A 96 -4.88 7.53 -3.18
N LEU A 97 -3.74 8.04 -2.72
CA LEU A 97 -2.46 7.91 -3.42
C LEU A 97 -2.03 6.45 -3.56
N ASN A 98 -2.17 5.66 -2.49
CA ASN A 98 -1.85 4.25 -2.48
C ASN A 98 -2.72 3.46 -3.49
N ASP A 99 -4.02 3.74 -3.56
CA ASP A 99 -4.92 3.10 -4.52
C ASP A 99 -4.52 3.43 -5.98
N VAL A 100 -4.14 4.67 -6.24
CA VAL A 100 -3.67 5.08 -7.57
C VAL A 100 -2.29 4.47 -7.88
N ASN A 101 -1.37 4.35 -6.90
CA ASN A 101 -0.08 3.65 -7.05
C ASN A 101 -0.32 2.18 -7.40
N GLY A 102 -1.21 1.51 -6.66
CA GLY A 102 -1.59 0.11 -6.89
C GLY A 102 -2.15 -0.13 -8.30
N ARG A 103 -2.98 0.78 -8.82
CA ARG A 103 -3.50 0.68 -10.20
C ARG A 103 -2.39 0.77 -11.26
N ILE A 104 -1.40 1.64 -11.08
CA ILE A 104 -0.24 1.72 -12.00
C ILE A 104 0.56 0.42 -11.97
N VAL A 105 0.84 -0.11 -10.78
CA VAL A 105 1.56 -1.38 -10.63
C VAL A 105 0.80 -2.52 -11.32
N ALA A 106 -0.51 -2.63 -11.10
CA ALA A 106 -1.36 -3.64 -11.70
C ALA A 106 -1.35 -3.56 -13.24
N GLN A 107 -1.48 -2.35 -13.79
CA GLN A 107 -1.42 -2.12 -15.23
C GLN A 107 -0.08 -2.57 -15.81
N ARG A 108 1.04 -2.21 -15.19
CA ARG A 108 2.38 -2.62 -15.64
C ARG A 108 2.58 -4.12 -15.59
N MET A 109 2.12 -4.78 -14.53
CA MET A 109 2.18 -6.24 -14.43
C MET A 109 1.35 -6.93 -15.50
N ASN A 110 0.20 -6.37 -15.88
CA ASN A 110 -0.60 -6.88 -17.00
C ASN A 110 0.15 -6.73 -18.33
N HIS A 111 0.80 -5.58 -18.58
CA HIS A 111 1.61 -5.37 -19.80
C HIS A 111 2.79 -6.35 -19.88
N VAL A 112 3.52 -6.56 -18.77
CA VAL A 112 4.63 -7.52 -18.72
C VAL A 112 4.14 -8.94 -18.99
N ARG A 113 3.05 -9.37 -18.36
CA ARG A 113 2.46 -10.70 -18.60
C ARG A 113 2.03 -10.87 -20.05
N HIS A 114 1.46 -9.84 -20.67
CA HIS A 114 1.06 -9.89 -22.08
C HIS A 114 2.27 -9.94 -23.03
N ALA A 115 3.32 -9.15 -22.77
CA ALA A 115 4.55 -9.20 -23.56
C ALA A 115 5.22 -10.59 -23.46
N LEU A 116 5.23 -11.17 -22.26
CA LEU A 116 5.73 -12.53 -22.05
C LEU A 116 4.87 -13.57 -22.77
N SER A 117 3.53 -13.48 -22.74
CA SER A 117 2.68 -14.44 -23.47
C SER A 117 2.90 -14.38 -24.98
N LEU A 118 3.12 -13.18 -25.53
CA LEU A 118 3.48 -13.01 -26.95
C LEU A 118 4.83 -13.65 -27.26
N LEU A 119 5.86 -13.43 -26.42
CA LEU A 119 7.19 -13.99 -26.63
C LEU A 119 7.25 -15.51 -26.42
N SER A 120 6.50 -16.04 -25.45
CA SER A 120 6.41 -17.48 -25.16
C SER A 120 5.53 -18.24 -26.16
N GLY A 121 4.88 -17.55 -27.11
CA GLY A 121 3.99 -18.17 -28.09
C GLY A 121 2.69 -18.72 -27.51
N ASP A 122 2.37 -18.37 -26.26
CA ASP A 122 1.16 -18.81 -25.55
C ASP A 122 0.02 -17.82 -25.85
N ALA A 123 -0.29 -17.68 -27.14
CA ALA A 123 -1.52 -17.03 -27.55
C ALA A 123 -2.67 -18.04 -27.36
N PRO A 124 -3.75 -17.71 -26.61
CA PRO A 124 -4.91 -18.58 -26.51
C PRO A 124 -5.57 -18.65 -27.90
N GLY A 125 -5.27 -19.73 -28.64
CA GLY A 125 -5.73 -19.93 -30.01
C GLY A 125 -4.64 -19.89 -31.09
N GLY A 126 -3.35 -19.88 -30.75
CA GLY A 126 -2.25 -19.96 -31.71
C GLY A 126 -2.23 -21.27 -32.50
N SER A 127 -3.02 -21.37 -33.57
CA SER A 127 -2.91 -22.43 -34.55
C SER A 127 -1.61 -22.23 -35.34
N THR A 128 -0.54 -22.92 -34.95
CA THR A 128 0.64 -22.98 -35.80
C THR A 128 0.27 -23.77 -37.06
N TYR A 129 0.50 -23.17 -38.24
CA TYR A 129 0.31 -23.83 -39.51
C TYR A 129 1.18 -25.09 -39.57
N GLY A 130 0.55 -26.27 -39.66
CA GLY A 130 1.25 -27.49 -40.02
C GLY A 130 1.68 -27.43 -41.50
N PRO A 131 2.67 -28.23 -41.93
CA PRO A 131 3.15 -28.24 -43.32
C PRO A 131 2.07 -28.56 -44.38
N ASN A 132 0.88 -29.01 -43.97
CA ASN A 132 -0.28 -29.27 -44.82
C ASN A 132 -1.40 -28.22 -44.69
N GLY A 133 -1.17 -27.05 -44.10
CA GLY A 133 -2.16 -25.97 -44.04
C GLY A 133 -3.31 -26.14 -43.04
N VAL A 134 -3.30 -27.18 -42.21
CA VAL A 134 -4.42 -27.49 -41.30
C VAL A 134 -4.16 -26.90 -39.91
N SER A 135 -5.02 -25.98 -39.48
CA SER A 135 -5.01 -25.42 -38.12
C SER A 135 -5.52 -26.45 -37.11
N LYS A 136 -4.63 -27.03 -36.30
CA LYS A 136 -5.02 -27.86 -35.15
C LYS A 136 -5.07 -27.00 -33.90
N VAL A 137 -6.28 -26.69 -33.44
CA VAL A 137 -6.50 -26.14 -32.10
C VAL A 137 -6.17 -27.25 -31.10
N ARG A 138 -5.12 -27.07 -30.28
CA ARG A 138 -4.89 -27.94 -29.13
C ARG A 138 -5.87 -27.56 -28.01
N LEU A 139 -7.04 -28.19 -28.02
CA LEU A 139 -7.90 -28.23 -26.84
C LEU A 139 -7.20 -29.13 -25.80
N ARG A 140 -6.53 -28.53 -24.81
CA ARG A 140 -6.05 -29.28 -23.63
C ARG A 140 -7.24 -29.53 -22.71
N SER A 141 -7.95 -30.64 -22.95
CA SER A 141 -8.78 -31.31 -21.94
C SER A 141 -8.01 -32.52 -21.46
N GLY A 142 -7.26 -32.37 -20.38
CA GLY A 142 -6.57 -33.46 -19.70
C GLY A 142 -6.86 -33.35 -18.21
N THR A 143 -7.89 -34.07 -17.77
CA THR A 143 -8.33 -34.18 -16.38
C THR A 143 -7.22 -34.83 -15.54
N LEU A 144 -6.83 -34.17 -14.46
CA LEU A 144 -6.05 -34.76 -13.37
C LEU A 144 -6.97 -35.64 -12.53
N ALA A 145 -6.89 -36.98 -12.63
CA ALA A 145 -7.25 -37.94 -11.56
C ALA A 145 -7.08 -39.42 -11.96
N GLN A 146 -6.50 -40.19 -11.02
CA GLN A 146 -6.68 -41.63 -10.67
C GLN A 146 -6.30 -42.71 -11.72
N VAL A 147 -5.57 -43.80 -11.41
CA VAL A 147 -5.25 -44.58 -10.19
C VAL A 147 -3.79 -45.03 -10.25
#